data_AF-A0AB34JIW4-F1
#
_entry.id   AF-A0AB34JIW4-F1
#
_cell.length_a   1.000
_cell.length_b   1.000
_cell.length_c   1.000
_cell.angle_alpha   90.00
_cell.angle_beta   90.00
_cell.angle_gamma   90.00
#
_symmetry.space_group_name_H-M   'P 1'
#
loop_
_entity.id
_entity.type
_entity.pdbx_description
1 polymer ?
#
loop_
_entity_poly.entity_id
_entity_poly.type
_entity_poly.pdbx_seq_one_letter_code
_entity_poly.pdbx_strand_id
1 'polypeptide(L)'
;MVVVLLLLLLLASPPSAALAPPSEPSVRWRGALRLPAPAAWCDVGPELHASLPPLAFGLCRLRVSRSSHTLALASPEHLALAPAAAVAPHRRAELCLALVDGQLLYPEGSCLALIGEASEAIGEEEGEPHAEELEISIRLEASERMLSSSLFAPEPAIALARVAVRGALLTSGVGHEAIARLEGTDAPSAAKKVYESFLKAAGGSNREDAQLPLQKETLMPAAQRAAHHISHLLREERALQASYLRNTDCAQTAAERCTRTAHPIYIVLDNLRSAYNVGSIFRTADAAHCTEVITCGFTPHPPHPKLSKTGFGAVESVPTRHFSSTLAAVAMLKSQGLKVYCMETTDDAVSYANLDFPLEGMALVLGNEEIGVDVAVMEAADGVIEIPCFGSKNSLNVCSAASIVMFEALRQWGSLTTVSGSASQRTTAGINAPPPE
;
A
#
# COMPACT_ATOMS: atom_id res chain seq x y z
N MET A 1 -9.80 14.82 36.32
CA MET A 1 -8.53 14.65 37.07
C MET A 1 -8.49 13.34 37.88
N VAL A 2 -8.99 12.23 37.33
CA VAL A 2 -9.02 10.91 38.01
C VAL A 2 -8.45 9.76 37.14
N VAL A 3 -8.02 10.02 35.90
CA VAL A 3 -7.51 8.96 35.00
C VAL A 3 -5.98 8.86 34.97
N VAL A 4 -5.25 9.76 35.65
CA VAL A 4 -3.77 9.74 35.69
C VAL A 4 -3.20 9.02 36.92
N LEU A 5 -4.02 8.69 37.92
CA LEU A 5 -3.54 8.08 39.17
C LEU A 5 -3.54 6.54 39.19
N LEU A 6 -4.14 5.87 38.21
CA LEU A 6 -4.15 4.39 38.14
C LEU A 6 -2.92 3.81 37.42
N LEU A 7 -2.13 4.63 36.73
CA LEU A 7 -0.96 4.17 35.96
C LEU A 7 0.35 4.16 36.77
N LEU A 8 0.39 4.77 37.96
CA LEU A 8 1.61 4.87 38.78
C LEU A 8 1.71 3.84 39.91
N LEU A 9 0.70 2.99 40.11
CA LEU A 9 0.72 1.90 41.12
C LEU A 9 1.04 0.51 40.53
N LEU A 10 1.27 0.39 39.22
CA LEU A 10 1.74 -0.85 38.57
C LEU A 10 3.26 -0.92 38.38
N LEU A 11 4.02 0.07 38.87
CA LEU A 11 5.48 0.15 38.71
C LEU A 11 6.28 -0.14 40.00
N ALA A 12 5.66 -0.77 41.00
CA ALA A 12 6.35 -1.19 42.22
C ALA A 12 6.25 -2.70 42.42
N SER A 13 7.27 -3.44 41.98
CA SER A 13 7.60 -4.79 42.43
C SER A 13 9.13 -4.99 42.34
N PRO A 14 9.69 -5.87 43.20
CA PRO A 14 11.03 -5.75 43.82
C PRO A 14 12.17 -6.15 42.86
N PRO A 15 13.48 -6.04 43.22
CA PRO A 15 14.55 -6.34 42.29
C PRO A 15 14.53 -7.85 41.98
N SER A 16 13.96 -8.18 40.83
CA SER A 16 13.96 -9.53 40.29
C SER A 16 15.37 -9.84 39.83
N ALA A 17 15.94 -10.94 40.34
CA ALA A 17 17.19 -11.51 39.88
C ALA A 17 17.21 -11.55 38.34
N ALA A 18 18.37 -11.25 37.75
CA ALA A 18 18.59 -11.30 36.32
C ALA A 18 18.16 -12.67 35.73
N LEU A 19 16.93 -12.75 35.24
CA LEU A 19 16.50 -13.83 34.38
C LEU A 19 17.13 -13.58 33.02
N ALA A 20 17.99 -14.51 32.59
CA ALA A 20 18.41 -14.58 31.20
C ALA A 20 17.18 -14.55 30.26
N PRO A 21 17.27 -13.89 29.09
CA PRO A 21 16.15 -13.85 28.15
C PRO A 21 15.74 -15.29 27.80
N PRO A 22 14.43 -15.56 27.62
CA PRO A 22 13.97 -16.90 27.25
C PRO A 22 14.65 -17.29 25.93
N SER A 23 15.37 -18.41 25.94
CA SER A 23 15.92 -19.00 24.73
C SER A 23 14.75 -19.37 23.82
N GLU A 24 14.59 -18.65 22.70
CA GLU A 24 13.66 -19.05 21.63
C GLU A 24 13.94 -20.50 21.20
N PRO A 25 12.90 -21.30 20.92
CA PRO A 25 13.09 -22.69 20.56
C PRO A 25 13.68 -22.77 19.15
N SER A 26 15.01 -22.89 19.04
CA SER A 26 15.61 -23.44 17.82
C SER A 26 15.05 -24.85 17.65
N VAL A 27 14.19 -25.07 16.65
CA VAL A 27 13.68 -26.41 16.37
C VAL A 27 14.81 -27.17 15.70
N ARG A 28 15.49 -28.02 16.47
CA ARG A 28 16.47 -28.94 15.91
C ARG A 28 15.72 -30.17 15.45
N TRP A 29 15.63 -30.36 14.15
CA TRP A 29 15.11 -31.59 13.57
C TRP A 29 16.28 -32.49 13.17
N ARG A 30 16.17 -33.77 13.48
CA ARG A 30 17.12 -34.78 13.01
C ARG A 30 16.31 -35.88 12.35
N GLY A 31 16.69 -36.22 11.14
CA GLY A 31 16.12 -37.36 10.42
C GLY A 31 17.21 -38.28 9.94
N ALA A 32 16.89 -39.56 9.87
CA ALA A 32 17.70 -40.56 9.19
C ALA A 32 17.13 -40.73 7.78
N LEU A 33 18.00 -40.67 6.79
CA LEU A 33 17.67 -40.98 5.40
C LEU A 33 18.39 -42.27 5.02
N ARG A 34 17.64 -43.20 4.43
CA ARG A 34 18.20 -44.45 3.92
C ARG A 34 18.57 -44.26 2.48
N LEU A 35 19.86 -44.34 2.19
CA LEU A 35 20.35 -44.17 0.83
C LEU A 35 20.73 -45.52 0.23
N PRO A 36 20.42 -45.75 -1.05
CA PRO A 36 20.89 -46.93 -1.77
C PRO A 36 22.43 -46.90 -1.90
N ALA A 37 23.07 -48.07 -1.82
CA ALA A 37 24.53 -48.25 -1.92
C ALA A 37 25.11 -47.81 -3.30
N PRO A 38 26.43 -47.62 -3.42
CA PRO A 38 27.05 -46.36 -3.81
C PRO A 38 26.90 -46.04 -5.31
N ALA A 39 25.97 -45.16 -5.64
CA ALA A 39 26.17 -44.25 -6.76
C ALA A 39 27.12 -43.13 -6.29
N ALA A 40 27.91 -42.55 -7.20
CA ALA A 40 28.81 -41.43 -6.87
C ALA A 40 28.05 -40.21 -6.27
N TRP A 41 26.73 -40.15 -6.45
CA TRP A 41 25.82 -39.18 -5.87
C TRP A 41 24.36 -39.69 -5.86
N CYS A 42 23.49 -39.08 -5.07
CA CYS A 42 22.03 -39.29 -5.11
C CYS A 42 21.24 -38.01 -4.85
N ASP A 43 20.04 -37.85 -5.44
CA ASP A 43 19.12 -36.76 -5.12
C ASP A 43 18.35 -37.09 -3.83
N VAL A 44 18.54 -36.27 -2.80
CA VAL A 44 17.91 -36.45 -1.49
C VAL A 44 16.75 -35.48 -1.27
N GLY A 45 16.46 -34.58 -2.21
CA GLY A 45 15.40 -33.56 -2.10
C GLY A 45 14.02 -34.14 -1.78
N PRO A 46 13.51 -35.14 -2.54
CA PRO A 46 12.18 -35.72 -2.31
C PRO A 46 12.00 -36.38 -0.94
N GLU A 47 12.97 -37.19 -0.53
CA GLU A 47 12.92 -37.89 0.76
C GLU A 47 13.06 -36.91 1.92
N LEU A 48 13.89 -35.88 1.74
CA LEU A 48 14.05 -34.82 2.73
C LEU A 48 12.76 -34.01 2.89
N HIS A 49 12.11 -33.60 1.79
CA HIS A 49 10.82 -32.90 1.83
C HIS A 49 9.73 -33.71 2.55
N ALA A 50 9.67 -35.03 2.29
CA ALA A 50 8.71 -35.92 2.95
C ALA A 50 8.95 -36.04 4.47
N SER A 51 10.19 -35.80 4.91
CA SER A 51 10.60 -35.93 6.31
C SER A 51 10.55 -34.62 7.12
N LEU A 52 10.45 -33.47 6.44
CA LEU A 52 10.45 -32.16 7.08
C LEU A 52 9.18 -31.91 7.91
N PRO A 53 9.28 -31.22 9.06
CA PRO A 53 8.11 -30.81 9.81
C PRO A 53 7.27 -29.80 8.99
N PRO A 54 5.93 -29.77 9.17
CA PRO A 54 5.03 -28.87 8.46
C PRO A 54 5.21 -27.44 8.97
N LEU A 55 6.14 -26.70 8.38
CA LEU A 55 6.44 -25.31 8.71
C LEU A 55 6.16 -24.41 7.51
N ALA A 56 5.49 -23.29 7.77
CA ALA A 56 5.09 -22.33 6.74
C ALA A 56 6.28 -21.57 6.14
N PHE A 57 7.32 -21.25 6.94
CA PHE A 57 8.53 -20.60 6.44
C PHE A 57 9.73 -20.77 7.39
N GLY A 58 10.96 -20.71 6.87
CA GLY A 58 12.18 -20.69 7.70
C GLY A 58 13.49 -20.78 6.94
N LEU A 59 14.62 -20.63 7.62
CA LEU A 59 15.95 -20.96 7.08
C LEU A 59 16.40 -22.32 7.64
N CYS A 60 16.71 -23.25 6.74
CA CYS A 60 17.18 -24.59 7.05
C CYS A 60 18.68 -24.67 6.88
N ARG A 61 19.40 -24.98 7.95
CA ARG A 61 20.81 -25.34 7.90
C ARG A 61 20.93 -26.86 7.87
N LEU A 62 21.31 -27.39 6.72
CA LEU A 62 21.41 -28.80 6.40
C LEU A 62 22.84 -29.26 6.61
N ARG A 63 23.06 -30.22 7.51
CA ARG A 63 24.38 -30.76 7.79
C ARG A 63 24.36 -32.29 7.77
N VAL A 64 25.31 -32.85 7.03
CA VAL A 64 25.54 -34.30 6.98
C VAL A 64 26.48 -34.69 8.13
N SER A 65 26.15 -35.79 8.81
CA SER A 65 26.88 -36.27 9.99
C SER A 65 28.23 -36.93 9.66
N ARG A 66 28.37 -37.59 8.51
CA ARG A 66 29.62 -38.26 8.08
C ARG A 66 30.51 -37.32 7.25
N SER A 67 31.82 -37.35 7.51
CA SER A 67 32.82 -36.52 6.84
C SER A 67 33.10 -36.91 5.38
N SER A 68 32.78 -38.13 4.98
CA SER A 68 32.98 -38.65 3.61
C SER A 68 31.89 -38.27 2.63
N HIS A 69 30.88 -37.51 3.07
CA HIS A 69 29.74 -37.10 2.27
C HIS A 69 29.57 -35.59 2.29
N THR A 70 29.25 -35.02 1.13
CA THR A 70 29.04 -33.58 0.97
C THR A 70 27.73 -33.31 0.27
N LEU A 71 27.14 -32.14 0.52
CA LEU A 71 25.95 -31.68 -0.15
C LEU A 71 26.32 -30.70 -1.28
N ALA A 72 25.57 -30.75 -2.37
CA ALA A 72 25.63 -29.82 -3.48
C ALA A 72 24.24 -29.54 -4.07
N LEU A 73 24.10 -28.39 -4.71
CA LEU A 73 23.01 -28.12 -5.65
C LEU A 73 23.58 -28.21 -7.06
N ALA A 74 23.03 -29.09 -7.89
CA ALA A 74 23.46 -29.28 -9.27
C ALA A 74 22.33 -29.85 -10.13
N SER A 75 22.43 -29.71 -11.46
CA SER A 75 21.48 -30.37 -12.35
C SER A 75 21.79 -31.88 -12.46
N PRO A 76 20.75 -32.73 -12.51
CA PRO A 76 20.94 -34.18 -12.69
C PRO A 76 21.73 -34.53 -13.95
N GLU A 77 21.52 -33.78 -15.04
CA GLU A 77 22.21 -33.98 -16.32
C GLU A 77 23.72 -33.78 -16.20
N HIS A 78 24.17 -32.75 -15.47
CA HIS A 78 25.60 -32.52 -15.29
C HIS A 78 26.24 -33.60 -14.40
N LEU A 79 25.54 -34.04 -13.35
CA LEU A 79 26.04 -35.10 -12.46
C LEU A 79 26.10 -36.48 -13.13
N ALA A 80 25.37 -36.69 -14.23
CA ALA A 80 25.43 -37.90 -15.04
C ALA A 80 26.61 -37.92 -16.03
N LEU A 81 27.16 -36.75 -16.38
CA LEU A 81 28.14 -36.59 -17.47
C LEU A 81 29.60 -36.58 -17.01
N ALA A 82 29.87 -36.33 -15.73
CA ALA A 82 31.23 -36.22 -15.20
C ALA A 82 31.30 -36.57 -13.70
N PRO A 83 32.47 -36.99 -13.19
CA PRO A 83 32.64 -37.30 -11.77
C PRO A 83 32.23 -36.09 -10.93
N ALA A 84 31.56 -36.34 -9.81
CA ALA A 84 31.02 -35.30 -8.95
C ALA A 84 32.08 -34.24 -8.56
N ALA A 85 33.35 -34.69 -8.47
CA ALA A 85 34.61 -33.92 -8.46
C ALA A 85 34.57 -32.63 -9.31
N ALA A 86 34.21 -32.77 -10.58
CA ALA A 86 34.29 -31.73 -11.60
C ALA A 86 33.00 -30.90 -11.73
N VAL A 87 31.86 -31.48 -11.36
CA VAL A 87 30.52 -30.91 -11.62
C VAL A 87 30.02 -30.02 -10.49
N ALA A 88 30.42 -30.33 -9.24
CA ALA A 88 30.00 -29.61 -8.06
C ALA A 88 31.23 -29.05 -7.31
N PRO A 89 31.82 -27.92 -7.77
CA PRO A 89 33.00 -27.30 -7.15
C PRO A 89 32.70 -26.64 -5.79
N HIS A 90 31.42 -26.46 -5.45
CA HIS A 90 30.95 -25.83 -4.22
C HIS A 90 30.39 -26.82 -3.20
N ARG A 91 30.89 -28.06 -3.21
CA ARG A 91 30.53 -29.08 -2.21
C ARG A 91 30.85 -28.59 -0.81
N ARG A 92 29.86 -28.67 0.08
CA ARG A 92 30.02 -28.31 1.48
C ARG A 92 29.45 -29.42 2.36
N ALA A 93 30.03 -29.59 3.53
CA ALA A 93 29.44 -30.41 4.59
C ALA A 93 28.11 -29.82 5.11
N GLU A 94 27.81 -28.57 4.72
CA GLU A 94 26.67 -27.82 5.20
C GLU A 94 26.11 -26.86 4.14
N LEU A 95 24.78 -26.87 3.99
CA LEU A 95 24.04 -25.96 3.10
C LEU A 95 22.99 -25.17 3.88
N CYS A 96 22.73 -23.94 3.47
CA CYS A 96 21.64 -23.11 3.99
C CYS A 96 20.60 -22.91 2.88
N LEU A 97 19.38 -23.40 3.09
CA LEU A 97 18.26 -23.27 2.14
C LEU A 97 17.06 -22.61 2.81
N ALA A 98 16.25 -21.88 2.04
CA ALA A 98 14.98 -21.34 2.50
C ALA A 98 13.90 -22.43 2.45
N LEU A 99 13.00 -22.44 3.43
CA LEU A 99 11.81 -23.28 3.49
C LEU A 99 10.60 -22.37 3.33
N VAL A 100 9.68 -22.73 2.42
CA VAL A 100 8.38 -22.07 2.26
C VAL A 100 7.34 -23.16 2.06
N ASP A 101 6.28 -23.15 2.88
CA ASP A 101 5.18 -24.13 2.87
C ASP A 101 5.65 -25.59 2.82
N GLY A 102 6.63 -25.93 3.66
CA GLY A 102 7.20 -27.29 3.75
C GLY A 102 8.14 -27.69 2.60
N GLN A 103 8.45 -26.79 1.66
CA GLN A 103 9.36 -27.05 0.54
C GLN A 103 10.67 -26.26 0.66
N LEU A 104 11.81 -26.93 0.44
CA LEU A 104 13.09 -26.25 0.35
C LEU A 104 13.21 -25.58 -1.02
N LEU A 105 13.61 -24.32 -1.03
CA LEU A 105 13.80 -23.54 -2.25
C LEU A 105 15.26 -23.60 -2.70
N TYR A 106 15.46 -24.05 -3.94
CA TYR A 106 16.72 -24.03 -4.67
C TYR A 106 16.43 -23.76 -6.17
N PRO A 107 17.44 -23.38 -6.99
CA PRO A 107 17.23 -22.96 -8.37
C PRO A 107 16.50 -24.02 -9.23
N GLU A 108 15.65 -23.55 -10.13
CA GLU A 108 14.90 -24.40 -11.05
C GLU A 108 15.86 -25.22 -11.94
N GLY A 109 15.56 -26.51 -12.13
CA GLY A 109 16.44 -27.46 -12.83
C GLY A 109 17.62 -28.01 -12.01
N SER A 110 17.76 -27.60 -10.75
CA SER A 110 18.74 -28.18 -9.81
C SER A 110 18.07 -29.23 -8.89
N CYS A 111 18.88 -30.14 -8.36
CA CYS A 111 18.50 -31.08 -7.31
C CYS A 111 19.43 -30.94 -6.09
N LEU A 112 18.97 -31.42 -4.92
CA LEU A 112 19.79 -31.48 -3.72
C LEU A 112 20.57 -32.80 -3.74
N ALA A 113 21.80 -32.73 -4.23
CA ALA A 113 22.64 -33.91 -4.39
C ALA A 113 23.49 -34.17 -3.14
N LEU A 114 23.45 -35.41 -2.64
CA LEU A 114 24.45 -35.92 -1.71
C LEU A 114 25.54 -36.64 -2.51
N ILE A 115 26.80 -36.32 -2.25
CA ILE A 115 27.95 -36.80 -3.00
C ILE A 115 28.91 -37.50 -2.03
N GLY A 116 29.23 -38.77 -2.30
CA GLY A 116 30.22 -39.55 -1.54
C GLY A 116 31.63 -39.39 -2.12
N GLU A 117 32.65 -39.40 -1.27
CA GLU A 117 34.04 -39.54 -1.72
C GLU A 117 34.32 -41.00 -2.11
N ALA A 118 34.70 -41.23 -3.37
CA ALA A 118 35.19 -42.53 -3.81
C ALA A 118 36.52 -42.82 -3.10
N SER A 119 36.54 -43.79 -2.18
CA SER A 119 37.79 -44.28 -1.60
C SER A 119 38.64 -44.92 -2.70
N GLU A 120 39.91 -44.53 -2.79
CA GLU A 120 40.90 -45.24 -3.61
C GLU A 120 41.16 -46.66 -3.05
N ALA A 121 41.26 -47.62 -3.97
CA ALA A 121 41.84 -48.97 -3.88
C ALA A 121 41.05 -50.17 -3.28
N ILE A 122 40.50 -50.97 -4.19
CA ILE A 122 40.60 -52.45 -4.38
C ILE A 122 40.45 -53.36 -3.13
N GLY A 123 39.44 -54.24 -3.20
CA GLY A 123 39.39 -55.53 -2.50
C GLY A 123 38.11 -56.27 -2.86
N GLU A 124 38.22 -57.35 -3.62
CA GLU A 124 37.13 -58.29 -3.93
C GLU A 124 36.56 -58.88 -2.64
N GLU A 125 35.30 -58.59 -2.29
CA GLU A 125 34.42 -59.54 -1.59
C GLU A 125 32.99 -59.32 -2.09
N GLU A 126 32.42 -60.36 -2.70
CA GLU A 126 31.00 -60.44 -3.06
C GLU A 126 30.16 -60.44 -1.77
N GLY A 127 29.57 -59.29 -1.44
CA GLY A 127 28.55 -59.13 -0.42
C GLY A 127 27.44 -58.21 -0.95
N GLU A 128 26.17 -58.54 -0.64
CA GLU A 128 25.00 -57.77 -1.09
C GLU A 128 25.14 -56.26 -0.80
N PRO A 129 24.63 -55.37 -1.66
CA PRO A 129 24.65 -53.93 -1.44
C PRO A 129 23.80 -53.59 -0.20
N HIS A 130 24.42 -53.44 0.95
CA HIS A 130 23.76 -52.95 2.15
C HIS A 130 23.38 -51.47 1.96
N ALA A 131 22.08 -51.16 1.96
CA ALA A 131 21.61 -49.78 1.98
C ALA A 131 22.15 -49.07 3.23
N GLU A 132 22.78 -47.91 3.06
CA GLU A 132 23.40 -47.17 4.15
C GLU A 132 22.42 -46.15 4.75
N GLU A 133 22.32 -46.13 6.08
CA GLU A 133 21.49 -45.16 6.80
C GLU A 133 22.37 -43.97 7.23
N LEU A 134 22.10 -42.80 6.66
CA LEU A 134 22.83 -41.56 6.90
C LEU A 134 21.97 -40.60 7.74
N GLU A 135 22.54 -40.13 8.86
CA GLU A 135 21.87 -39.13 9.70
C GLU A 135 22.10 -37.73 9.11
N ILE A 136 21.02 -37.10 8.64
CA ILE A 136 21.03 -35.69 8.22
C ILE A 136 20.43 -34.86 9.35
N SER A 137 21.25 -33.96 9.89
CA SER A 137 20.79 -33.01 10.90
C SER A 137 20.34 -31.72 10.22
N ILE A 138 19.09 -31.32 10.45
CA ILE A 138 18.59 -30.01 10.04
C ILE A 138 18.44 -29.16 11.27
N ARG A 139 19.20 -28.08 11.30
CA ARG A 139 18.92 -27.02 12.26
C ARG A 139 18.02 -25.99 11.59
N LEU A 140 16.78 -25.92 12.04
CA LEU A 140 15.89 -24.81 11.70
C LEU A 140 16.27 -23.66 12.62
N GLU A 141 17.08 -22.75 12.09
CA GLU A 141 17.44 -21.51 12.76
C GLU A 141 16.45 -20.42 12.32
N ALA A 142 15.18 -20.59 12.69
CA ALA A 142 14.23 -19.48 12.65
C ALA A 142 14.59 -18.53 13.79
N SER A 143 15.60 -17.69 13.59
CA SER A 143 15.84 -16.54 14.46
C SER A 143 16.05 -15.30 13.60
N GLU A 144 15.37 -14.24 14.02
CA GLU A 144 15.56 -12.87 13.52
C GLU A 144 17.04 -12.45 13.54
N ARG A 145 17.85 -13.08 14.42
CA ARG A 145 19.30 -12.88 14.53
C ARG A 145 20.10 -13.35 13.33
N MET A 146 19.74 -14.45 12.66
CA MET A 146 20.50 -14.93 11.51
C MET A 146 20.29 -14.03 10.28
N LEU A 147 19.10 -13.43 10.17
CA LEU A 147 18.78 -12.35 9.22
C LEU A 147 19.50 -11.03 9.56
N SER A 148 20.02 -10.88 10.79
CA SER A 148 20.76 -9.71 11.27
C SER A 148 22.29 -9.87 11.25
N SER A 149 22.81 -11.09 11.03
CA SER A 149 24.24 -11.42 11.19
C SER A 149 24.86 -12.08 9.95
N SER A 150 24.46 -11.67 8.74
CA SER A 150 25.02 -12.28 7.52
C SER A 150 26.52 -11.95 7.37
N LEU A 151 27.35 -12.97 7.58
CA LEU A 151 28.79 -13.01 7.27
C LEU A 151 29.06 -13.65 5.90
N PHE A 152 28.05 -13.79 5.03
CA PHE A 152 28.16 -14.58 3.81
C PHE A 152 28.41 -13.73 2.56
N ALA A 153 29.15 -14.32 1.61
CA ALA A 153 29.47 -13.78 0.29
C ALA A 153 28.23 -13.19 -0.45
N PRO A 154 28.42 -12.28 -1.43
CA PRO A 154 27.35 -11.47 -2.01
C PRO A 154 26.17 -12.25 -2.61
N GLU A 155 26.40 -13.46 -3.14
CA GLU A 155 25.33 -14.25 -3.76
C GLU A 155 24.30 -14.83 -2.77
N PRO A 156 24.69 -15.49 -1.66
CA PRO A 156 23.77 -15.90 -0.59
C PRO A 156 22.92 -14.76 -0.01
N ALA A 157 23.47 -13.55 0.11
CA ALA A 157 22.77 -12.40 0.68
C ALA A 157 21.66 -11.88 -0.23
N ILE A 158 21.90 -11.84 -1.55
CA ILE A 158 20.90 -11.45 -2.56
C ILE A 158 19.76 -12.47 -2.61
N ALA A 159 20.08 -13.77 -2.51
CA ALA A 159 19.07 -14.83 -2.47
C ALA A 159 18.15 -14.69 -1.25
N LEU A 160 18.71 -14.42 -0.07
CA LEU A 160 17.93 -14.19 1.14
C LEU A 160 17.07 -12.94 1.08
N ALA A 161 17.61 -11.86 0.52
CA ALA A 161 16.85 -10.63 0.31
C ALA A 161 15.67 -10.85 -0.64
N ARG A 162 15.88 -11.58 -1.74
CA ARG A 162 14.82 -11.95 -2.68
C ARG A 162 13.68 -12.72 -1.99
N VAL A 163 14.02 -13.72 -1.18
CA VAL A 163 13.02 -14.50 -0.41
C VAL A 163 12.27 -13.60 0.58
N ALA A 164 12.98 -12.73 1.32
CA ALA A 164 12.37 -11.83 2.29
C ALA A 164 11.39 -10.85 1.64
N VAL A 165 11.77 -10.20 0.53
CA VAL A 165 10.89 -9.27 -0.19
C VAL A 165 9.72 -9.99 -0.84
N ARG A 166 9.92 -11.18 -1.41
CA ARG A 166 8.84 -11.99 -2.01
C ARG A 166 7.82 -12.39 -0.95
N GLY A 167 8.25 -12.87 0.21
CA GLY A 167 7.37 -13.16 1.35
C GLY A 167 6.59 -11.92 1.81
N ALA A 168 7.27 -10.78 1.94
CA ALA A 168 6.63 -9.52 2.32
C ALA A 168 5.60 -9.03 1.28
N LEU A 169 5.88 -9.19 -0.02
CA LEU A 169 4.96 -8.85 -1.11
C LEU A 169 3.69 -9.72 -1.07
N LEU A 170 3.84 -11.02 -0.85
CA LEU A 170 2.71 -11.94 -0.69
C LEU A 170 1.83 -11.56 0.50
N THR A 171 2.43 -11.27 1.66
CA THR A 171 1.68 -10.80 2.84
C THR A 171 0.99 -9.44 2.63
N SER A 172 1.48 -8.62 1.70
CA SER A 172 0.88 -7.34 1.33
C SER A 172 -0.23 -7.47 0.27
N GLY A 173 -0.56 -8.69 -0.15
CA GLY A 173 -1.60 -8.99 -1.13
C GLY A 173 -1.17 -8.85 -2.60
N VAL A 174 0.14 -8.86 -2.88
CA VAL A 174 0.64 -8.91 -4.25
C VAL A 174 0.64 -10.35 -4.74
N GLY A 175 -0.17 -10.66 -5.76
CA GLY A 175 -0.28 -12.02 -6.30
C GLY A 175 1.00 -12.54 -6.97
N HIS A 176 1.16 -13.86 -7.00
CA HIS A 176 2.35 -14.55 -7.54
C HIS A 176 2.73 -14.11 -8.96
N GLU A 177 1.76 -13.91 -9.85
CA GLU A 177 2.02 -13.52 -11.24
C GLU A 177 2.64 -12.11 -11.34
N ALA A 178 2.21 -11.17 -10.48
CA ALA A 178 2.77 -9.83 -10.45
C ALA A 178 4.20 -9.82 -9.89
N ILE A 179 4.49 -10.69 -8.91
CA ILE A 179 5.84 -10.90 -8.38
C ILE A 179 6.73 -11.53 -9.45
N ALA A 180 6.27 -12.57 -10.14
CA ALA A 180 7.01 -13.21 -11.23
C ALA A 180 7.33 -12.21 -12.35
N ARG A 181 6.38 -11.34 -12.72
CA ARG A 181 6.62 -10.25 -13.67
C ARG A 181 7.66 -9.25 -13.17
N LEU A 182 7.56 -8.80 -11.91
CA LEU A 182 8.53 -7.89 -11.29
C LEU A 182 9.94 -8.47 -11.28
N GLU A 183 10.07 -9.76 -11.01
CA GLU A 183 11.35 -10.47 -10.89
C GLU A 183 11.97 -10.86 -12.25
N GLY A 184 11.13 -11.16 -13.24
CA GLY A 184 11.54 -11.71 -14.54
C GLY A 184 11.58 -10.72 -15.71
N THR A 185 10.99 -9.54 -15.58
CA THR A 185 11.02 -8.54 -16.66
C THR A 185 12.31 -7.72 -16.64
N ASP A 186 12.94 -7.47 -17.79
CA ASP A 186 14.01 -6.46 -17.93
C ASP A 186 13.48 -5.04 -18.12
N ALA A 187 12.15 -4.88 -18.28
CA ALA A 187 11.54 -3.58 -18.50
C ALA A 187 11.70 -2.68 -17.26
N PRO A 188 12.22 -1.44 -17.42
CA PRO A 188 12.39 -0.53 -16.31
C PRO A 188 11.02 -0.03 -15.82
N SER A 189 10.67 -0.36 -14.58
CA SER A 189 9.49 0.17 -13.89
C SER A 189 9.89 0.82 -12.56
N ALA A 190 9.04 1.69 -12.01
CA ALA A 190 9.32 2.31 -10.71
C ALA A 190 9.39 1.23 -9.62
N ALA A 191 8.45 0.27 -9.66
CA ALA A 191 8.46 -0.89 -8.76
C ALA A 191 9.75 -1.71 -8.92
N LYS A 192 10.20 -1.94 -10.15
CA LYS A 192 11.44 -2.68 -10.44
C LYS A 192 12.68 -1.98 -9.89
N LYS A 193 12.78 -0.66 -10.03
CA LYS A 193 13.90 0.12 -9.46
C LYS A 193 14.00 -0.03 -7.95
N VAL A 194 12.88 -0.01 -7.24
CA VAL A 194 12.84 -0.19 -5.78
C VAL A 194 13.26 -1.63 -5.41
N TYR A 195 12.76 -2.62 -6.15
CA TYR A 195 13.13 -4.02 -5.98
C TYR A 195 14.64 -4.26 -6.19
N GLU A 196 15.21 -3.77 -7.29
CA GLU A 196 16.64 -3.89 -7.60
C GLU A 196 17.51 -3.11 -6.60
N SER A 197 17.06 -1.92 -6.18
CA SER A 197 17.75 -1.12 -5.16
C SER A 197 17.81 -1.85 -3.83
N PHE A 198 16.74 -2.52 -3.43
CA PHE A 198 16.70 -3.35 -2.22
C PHE A 198 17.67 -4.54 -2.32
N LEU A 199 17.67 -5.27 -3.45
CA LEU A 199 18.59 -6.38 -3.67
C LEU A 199 20.06 -5.93 -3.68
N LYS A 200 20.36 -4.80 -4.32
CA LYS A 200 21.70 -4.22 -4.37
C LYS A 200 22.19 -3.80 -2.99
N ALA A 201 21.30 -3.24 -2.17
CA ALA A 201 21.61 -2.89 -0.78
C ALA A 201 21.93 -4.12 0.08
N ALA A 202 21.25 -5.25 -0.17
CA ALA A 202 21.53 -6.51 0.52
C ALA A 202 22.79 -7.23 0.01
N GLY A 203 23.13 -7.06 -1.28
CA GLY A 203 24.28 -7.69 -1.92
C GLY A 203 25.64 -7.04 -1.65
N GLY A 204 25.68 -5.88 -1.00
CA GLY A 204 26.92 -5.23 -0.57
C GLY A 204 27.83 -4.80 -1.73
N SER A 205 27.43 -3.80 -2.51
CA SER A 205 28.35 -3.13 -3.44
C SER A 205 29.06 -1.96 -2.75
N ASN A 206 30.39 -2.08 -2.63
CA ASN A 206 31.41 -1.11 -2.20
C ASN A 206 31.43 -0.68 -0.73
N ARG A 207 32.55 -1.06 -0.07
CA ARG A 207 32.94 -0.71 1.31
C ARG A 207 33.31 0.78 1.52
N GLU A 208 33.18 1.66 0.52
CA GLU A 208 33.72 3.04 0.62
C GLU A 208 32.68 4.17 0.56
N ASP A 209 31.42 3.92 0.17
CA ASP A 209 30.36 4.95 0.16
C ASP A 209 29.25 4.64 1.18
N ALA A 210 29.63 4.39 2.43
CA ALA A 210 28.69 4.17 3.53
C ALA A 210 28.03 5.48 4.01
N GLN A 211 27.22 6.09 3.14
CA GLN A 211 26.15 7.01 3.52
C GLN A 211 24.82 6.51 2.92
N LEU A 212 24.43 5.28 3.26
CA LEU A 212 23.04 4.82 3.09
C LEU A 212 22.51 4.11 4.35
N PRO A 213 21.22 4.28 4.71
CA PRO A 213 20.72 4.07 6.07
C PRO A 213 20.35 2.62 6.41
N LEU A 214 20.82 1.63 5.64
CA LEU A 214 20.51 0.21 5.92
C LEU A 214 21.35 -0.40 7.05
N GLN A 215 22.26 0.37 7.66
CA GLN A 215 23.15 -0.14 8.72
C GLN A 215 22.49 -0.27 10.11
N LYS A 216 21.19 0.03 10.28
CA LYS A 216 20.53 -0.02 11.60
C LYS A 216 19.36 -0.99 11.72
N GLU A 217 18.99 -1.71 10.67
CA GLU A 217 17.73 -2.47 10.65
C GLU A 217 17.90 -3.87 10.08
N THR A 218 17.11 -4.81 10.60
CA THR A 218 17.09 -6.21 10.16
C THR A 218 16.47 -6.35 8.76
N LEU A 219 16.83 -7.42 8.04
CA LEU A 219 16.44 -7.65 6.65
C LEU A 219 14.91 -7.68 6.44
N MET A 220 14.15 -8.23 7.39
CA MET A 220 12.71 -8.43 7.23
C MET A 220 11.90 -7.12 7.32
N PRO A 221 12.11 -6.23 8.31
CA PRO A 221 11.51 -4.89 8.30
C PRO A 221 11.89 -4.05 7.07
N ALA A 222 13.14 -4.15 6.61
CA ALA A 222 13.57 -3.51 5.36
C ALA A 222 12.82 -4.08 4.14
N ALA A 223 12.64 -5.40 4.09
CA ALA A 223 11.88 -6.08 3.06
C ALA A 223 10.38 -5.70 3.09
N GLN A 224 9.78 -5.55 4.27
CA GLN A 224 8.40 -5.12 4.45
C GLN A 224 8.17 -3.69 3.92
N ARG A 225 9.08 -2.75 4.19
CA ARG A 225 8.99 -1.40 3.62
C ARG A 225 9.17 -1.39 2.11
N ALA A 226 10.15 -2.15 1.60
CA ALA A 226 10.35 -2.29 0.17
C ALA A 226 9.10 -2.86 -0.49
N ALA A 227 8.53 -3.93 0.08
CA ALA A 227 7.29 -4.55 -0.39
C ALA A 227 6.09 -3.61 -0.34
N HIS A 228 5.94 -2.79 0.71
CA HIS A 228 4.88 -1.79 0.79
C HIS A 228 4.98 -0.76 -0.35
N HIS A 229 6.19 -0.22 -0.58
CA HIS A 229 6.44 0.74 -1.65
C HIS A 229 6.23 0.12 -3.04
N ILE A 230 6.78 -1.08 -3.27
CA ILE A 230 6.58 -1.84 -4.50
C ILE A 230 5.10 -2.12 -4.73
N SER A 231 4.35 -2.54 -3.70
CA SER A 231 2.91 -2.77 -3.80
C SER A 231 2.15 -1.50 -4.18
N HIS A 232 2.52 -0.34 -3.66
CA HIS A 232 1.91 0.93 -4.05
C HIS A 232 2.17 1.22 -5.54
N LEU A 233 3.42 1.12 -5.98
CA LEU A 233 3.80 1.38 -7.37
C LEU A 233 3.14 0.41 -8.35
N LEU A 234 3.04 -0.87 -8.01
CA LEU A 234 2.32 -1.85 -8.82
C LEU A 234 0.81 -1.54 -8.91
N ARG A 235 0.21 -0.99 -7.85
CA ARG A 235 -1.19 -0.53 -7.90
C ARG A 235 -1.36 0.70 -8.78
N GLU A 236 -0.41 1.63 -8.73
CA GLU A 236 -0.38 2.83 -9.58
C GLU A 236 -0.21 2.46 -11.06
N GLU A 237 0.73 1.58 -11.39
CA GLU A 237 0.93 1.07 -12.76
C GLU A 237 -0.35 0.40 -13.29
N ARG A 238 -1.00 -0.45 -12.49
CA ARG A 238 -2.31 -1.03 -12.84
C ARG A 238 -3.39 0.02 -13.02
N ALA A 239 -3.42 1.04 -12.16
CA ALA A 239 -4.39 2.13 -12.26
C ALA A 239 -4.22 2.95 -13.55
N LEU A 240 -2.97 3.16 -14.01
CA LEU A 240 -2.66 3.81 -15.27
C LEU A 240 -3.01 2.94 -16.48
N GLN A 241 -2.71 1.64 -16.42
CA GLN A 241 -3.11 0.68 -17.46
C GLN A 241 -4.64 0.53 -17.54
N ALA A 242 -5.32 0.61 -16.39
CA ALA A 242 -6.78 0.63 -16.29
C ALA A 242 -7.39 2.02 -16.52
N SER A 243 -6.65 2.96 -17.11
CA SER A 243 -7.18 4.29 -17.46
C SER A 243 -8.42 4.21 -18.34
N TYR A 244 -8.57 3.17 -19.17
CA TYR A 244 -9.78 2.94 -19.97
C TYR A 244 -11.06 2.73 -19.14
N LEU A 245 -10.95 2.32 -17.87
CA LEU A 245 -12.09 2.22 -16.95
C LEU A 245 -12.46 3.56 -16.31
N ARG A 246 -11.52 4.50 -16.30
CA ARG A 246 -11.71 5.81 -15.69
C ARG A 246 -12.10 6.79 -16.78
N ASN A 247 -13.14 7.56 -16.52
CA ASN A 247 -13.22 8.87 -17.15
C ASN A 247 -12.11 9.67 -16.49
N THR A 248 -10.89 9.59 -17.03
CA THR A 248 -9.87 10.59 -16.71
C THR A 248 -10.50 11.95 -17.01
N ASP A 249 -10.06 12.98 -16.31
CA ASP A 249 -10.30 14.35 -16.73
C ASP A 249 -9.62 14.51 -18.11
N CYS A 250 -10.23 13.96 -19.17
CA CYS A 250 -10.12 14.50 -20.50
C CYS A 250 -10.54 15.93 -20.25
N ALA A 251 -9.56 16.82 -20.25
CA ALA A 251 -9.79 18.24 -20.18
C ALA A 251 -10.83 18.52 -21.25
N GLN A 252 -12.11 18.57 -20.86
CA GLN A 252 -13.16 19.01 -21.73
C GLN A 252 -12.64 20.33 -22.25
N THR A 253 -12.50 20.40 -23.57
CA THR A 253 -11.90 21.58 -24.18
C THR A 253 -12.69 22.78 -23.67
N ALA A 254 -12.04 23.93 -23.43
CA ALA A 254 -12.76 25.11 -22.94
C ALA A 254 -14.02 25.42 -23.80
N ALA A 255 -13.98 25.06 -25.09
CA ALA A 255 -15.10 25.09 -26.01
C ALA A 255 -16.30 24.18 -25.63
N GLU A 256 -16.06 22.97 -25.12
CA GLU A 256 -17.13 22.06 -24.67
C GLU A 256 -17.78 22.54 -23.36
N ARG A 257 -16.97 23.09 -22.43
CA ARG A 257 -17.47 23.72 -21.19
C ARG A 257 -18.36 24.94 -21.48
N CYS A 258 -18.03 25.73 -22.50
CA CYS A 258 -18.78 26.93 -22.89
C CYS A 258 -20.20 26.68 -23.40
N THR A 259 -20.63 25.42 -23.64
CA THR A 259 -22.00 25.12 -24.10
C THR A 259 -23.00 24.98 -22.97
N ARG A 260 -22.56 24.79 -21.72
CA ARG A 260 -23.43 24.60 -20.57
C ARG A 260 -23.66 25.92 -19.84
N THR A 261 -24.93 26.26 -19.65
CA THR A 261 -25.35 27.37 -18.77
C THR A 261 -24.96 27.03 -17.33
N ALA A 262 -24.27 27.96 -16.67
CA ALA A 262 -23.96 27.81 -15.24
C ALA A 262 -25.25 27.70 -14.42
N HIS A 263 -25.22 26.88 -13.40
CA HIS A 263 -26.32 26.82 -12.43
C HIS A 263 -26.31 28.09 -11.59
N PRO A 264 -27.47 28.70 -11.29
CA PRO A 264 -27.57 29.97 -10.58
C PRO A 264 -27.34 29.81 -9.08
N ILE A 265 -26.23 29.16 -8.72
CA ILE A 265 -25.73 28.96 -7.37
C ILE A 265 -24.54 29.90 -7.18
N TYR A 266 -24.64 30.75 -6.16
CA TYR A 266 -23.58 31.64 -5.70
C TYR A 266 -23.08 31.15 -4.36
N ILE A 267 -21.77 30.95 -4.22
CA ILE A 267 -21.18 30.50 -2.96
C ILE A 267 -20.48 31.68 -2.29
N VAL A 268 -20.88 32.04 -1.08
CA VAL A 268 -20.30 33.16 -0.31
C VAL A 268 -19.50 32.58 0.85
N LEU A 269 -18.21 32.89 0.90
CA LEU A 269 -17.29 32.39 1.92
C LEU A 269 -17.05 33.47 2.98
N ASP A 270 -17.71 33.33 4.12
CA ASP A 270 -17.66 34.27 5.22
C ASP A 270 -16.45 34.00 6.11
N ASN A 271 -15.38 34.78 5.91
CA ASN A 271 -14.18 34.73 6.75
C ASN A 271 -13.58 33.31 6.91
N LEU A 272 -13.60 32.48 5.85
CA LEU A 272 -12.99 31.16 5.87
C LEU A 272 -11.47 31.25 5.98
N ARG A 273 -10.88 30.48 6.90
CA ARG A 273 -9.43 30.57 7.17
C ARG A 273 -8.61 29.66 6.26
N SER A 274 -9.11 28.45 5.98
CA SER A 274 -8.32 27.41 5.32
C SER A 274 -8.30 27.55 3.80
N ALA A 275 -7.14 27.87 3.22
CA ALA A 275 -6.95 27.84 1.77
C ALA A 275 -7.19 26.45 1.15
N TYR A 276 -7.07 25.37 1.94
CA TYR A 276 -7.42 24.02 1.51
C TYR A 276 -8.93 23.88 1.34
N ASN A 277 -9.71 24.29 2.35
CA ASN A 277 -11.16 24.24 2.28
C ASN A 277 -11.71 25.12 1.15
N VAL A 278 -11.16 26.34 1.01
CA VAL A 278 -11.53 27.23 -0.09
C VAL A 278 -11.25 26.55 -1.45
N GLY A 279 -10.08 25.96 -1.65
CA GLY A 279 -9.76 25.23 -2.89
C GLY A 279 -10.68 24.04 -3.17
N SER A 280 -11.04 23.27 -2.13
CA SER A 280 -12.01 22.18 -2.24
C SER A 280 -13.42 22.67 -2.58
N ILE A 281 -13.83 23.84 -2.08
CA ILE A 281 -15.11 24.47 -2.45
C ILE A 281 -15.06 24.94 -3.91
N PHE A 282 -13.98 25.58 -4.37
CA PHE A 282 -13.80 25.92 -5.78
C PHE A 282 -13.93 24.70 -6.69
N ARG A 283 -13.30 23.58 -6.32
CA ARG A 283 -13.42 22.32 -7.05
C ARG A 283 -14.85 21.79 -7.08
N THR A 284 -15.58 21.90 -5.98
CA THR A 284 -16.98 21.48 -5.92
C THR A 284 -17.88 22.41 -6.74
N ALA A 285 -17.61 23.71 -6.72
CA ALA A 285 -18.33 24.72 -7.50
C ALA A 285 -18.11 24.53 -9.01
N ASP A 286 -16.88 24.16 -9.43
CA ASP A 286 -16.59 23.78 -10.82
C ASP A 286 -17.35 22.52 -11.22
N ALA A 287 -17.34 21.48 -10.37
CA ALA A 287 -18.07 20.24 -10.63
C ALA A 287 -19.59 20.44 -10.70
N ALA A 288 -20.13 21.35 -9.89
CA ALA A 288 -21.53 21.75 -9.90
C ALA A 288 -21.82 22.81 -10.99
N HIS A 289 -20.81 23.32 -11.70
CA HIS A 289 -20.90 24.41 -12.68
C HIS A 289 -21.65 25.63 -12.12
N CYS A 290 -21.27 26.05 -10.92
CA CYS A 290 -21.85 27.21 -10.23
C CYS A 290 -21.53 28.53 -10.94
N THR A 291 -22.35 29.56 -10.69
CA THR A 291 -22.21 30.87 -11.34
C THR A 291 -21.00 31.64 -10.81
N GLU A 292 -20.81 31.70 -9.49
CA GLU A 292 -19.73 32.48 -8.88
C GLU A 292 -19.38 31.98 -7.48
N VAL A 293 -18.09 32.05 -7.12
CA VAL A 293 -17.60 31.92 -5.75
C VAL A 293 -17.12 33.29 -5.25
N ILE A 294 -17.80 33.80 -4.24
CA ILE A 294 -17.55 35.09 -3.60
C ILE A 294 -16.79 34.85 -2.30
N THR A 295 -15.63 35.50 -2.17
CA THR A 295 -14.80 35.45 -0.97
C THR A 295 -14.99 36.71 -0.14
N CYS A 296 -15.11 36.57 1.18
CA CYS A 296 -15.34 37.70 2.06
C CYS A 296 -14.31 37.83 3.19
N GLY A 297 -14.02 39.06 3.60
CA GLY A 297 -13.15 39.36 4.74
C GLY A 297 -11.72 38.86 4.53
N PHE A 298 -11.19 38.08 5.48
CA PHE A 298 -9.83 37.54 5.36
C PHE A 298 -9.75 36.22 4.55
N THR A 299 -10.84 35.78 3.94
CA THR A 299 -10.86 34.54 3.15
C THR A 299 -9.78 34.56 2.07
N PRO A 300 -8.92 33.51 1.97
CA PRO A 300 -7.96 33.39 0.89
C PRO A 300 -8.65 33.48 -0.48
N HIS A 301 -8.20 34.39 -1.33
CA HIS A 301 -8.81 34.66 -2.63
C HIS A 301 -7.75 34.83 -3.71
N PRO A 302 -8.07 34.56 -4.99
CA PRO A 302 -7.11 34.73 -6.07
C PRO A 302 -6.66 36.19 -6.23
N PRO A 303 -5.38 36.45 -6.52
CA PRO A 303 -4.29 35.49 -6.64
C PRO A 303 -3.71 35.06 -5.27
N HIS A 304 -3.75 33.76 -4.95
CA HIS A 304 -3.15 33.22 -3.72
C HIS A 304 -2.46 31.85 -3.96
N PRO A 305 -1.12 31.73 -3.78
CA PRO A 305 -0.36 30.54 -4.20
C PRO A 305 -0.81 29.21 -3.58
N LYS A 306 -1.26 29.22 -2.31
CA LYS A 306 -1.76 28.00 -1.68
C LYS A 306 -3.12 27.57 -2.24
N LEU A 307 -3.92 28.53 -2.69
CA LEU A 307 -5.26 28.27 -3.23
C LEU A 307 -5.16 27.65 -4.63
N SER A 308 -4.26 28.13 -5.49
CA SER A 308 -4.02 27.54 -6.81
C SER A 308 -3.57 26.07 -6.72
N LYS A 309 -2.78 25.70 -5.70
CA LYS A 309 -2.34 24.31 -5.49
C LYS A 309 -3.48 23.39 -5.04
N THR A 310 -4.40 23.89 -4.23
CA THR A 310 -5.48 23.05 -3.64
C THR A 310 -6.71 22.97 -4.55
N GLY A 311 -6.93 23.98 -5.39
CA GLY A 311 -8.06 24.02 -6.31
C GLY A 311 -7.90 23.23 -7.61
N PHE A 312 -6.72 22.67 -7.91
CA PHE A 312 -6.48 21.81 -9.09
C PHE A 312 -7.02 22.39 -10.42
N GLY A 313 -6.83 23.68 -10.68
CA GLY A 313 -7.32 24.33 -11.91
C GLY A 313 -8.75 24.89 -11.84
N ALA A 314 -9.51 24.57 -10.78
CA ALA A 314 -10.89 25.04 -10.61
C ALA A 314 -10.99 26.53 -10.22
N VAL A 315 -9.91 27.08 -9.66
CA VAL A 315 -9.83 28.49 -9.26
C VAL A 315 -9.77 29.38 -10.51
N GLU A 316 -9.23 28.86 -11.60
CA GLU A 316 -9.14 29.52 -12.90
C GLU A 316 -10.42 29.35 -13.75
N SER A 317 -11.23 28.33 -13.48
CA SER A 317 -12.46 28.05 -14.27
C SER A 317 -13.72 28.69 -13.68
N VAL A 318 -13.82 28.82 -12.36
CA VAL A 318 -15.01 29.35 -11.69
C VAL A 318 -14.88 30.87 -11.52
N PRO A 319 -15.87 31.66 -12.00
CA PRO A 319 -15.89 33.10 -11.75
C PRO A 319 -15.81 33.41 -10.25
N THR A 320 -15.02 34.42 -9.89
CA THR A 320 -14.81 34.77 -8.49
C THR A 320 -14.73 36.27 -8.26
N ARG A 321 -15.19 36.70 -7.07
CA ARG A 321 -15.10 38.08 -6.62
C ARG A 321 -14.75 38.14 -5.14
N HIS A 322 -14.10 39.22 -4.73
CA HIS A 322 -13.77 39.47 -3.34
C HIS A 322 -14.53 40.68 -2.80
N PHE A 323 -15.04 40.55 -1.57
CA PHE A 323 -15.61 41.65 -0.79
C PHE A 323 -14.91 41.75 0.56
N SER A 324 -14.66 42.98 1.04
CA SER A 324 -14.14 43.18 2.40
C SER A 324 -15.16 42.83 3.49
N SER A 325 -16.46 42.82 3.16
CA SER A 325 -17.55 42.53 4.08
C SER A 325 -18.54 41.55 3.47
N THR A 326 -18.89 40.51 4.23
CA THR A 326 -19.90 39.52 3.85
C THR A 326 -21.28 40.16 3.71
N LEU A 327 -21.63 41.13 4.56
CA LEU A 327 -22.87 41.88 4.46
C LEU A 327 -23.00 42.63 3.12
N ALA A 328 -21.89 43.16 2.59
CA ALA A 328 -21.90 43.82 1.29
C ALA A 328 -22.18 42.84 0.15
N ALA A 329 -21.62 41.63 0.23
CA ALA A 329 -21.90 40.56 -0.72
C ALA A 329 -23.38 40.11 -0.64
N VAL A 330 -23.90 39.89 0.58
CA VAL A 330 -25.31 39.53 0.80
C VAL A 330 -26.25 40.60 0.25
N ALA A 331 -26.03 41.88 0.58
CA ALA A 331 -26.85 42.98 0.08
C ALA A 331 -26.85 43.05 -1.45
N MET A 332 -25.69 42.84 -2.08
CA MET A 332 -25.57 42.80 -3.54
C MET A 332 -26.39 41.66 -4.15
N LEU A 333 -26.27 40.43 -3.62
CA LEU A 333 -27.01 39.27 -4.13
C LEU A 333 -28.52 39.42 -3.94
N LYS A 334 -28.97 39.94 -2.79
CA LYS A 334 -30.39 40.23 -2.55
C LYS A 334 -30.92 41.30 -3.51
N SER A 335 -30.12 42.32 -3.84
CA SER A 335 -30.51 43.34 -4.83
C SER A 335 -30.68 42.78 -6.25
N GLN A 336 -30.08 41.62 -6.53
CA GLN A 336 -30.25 40.87 -7.78
C GLN A 336 -31.45 39.91 -7.75
N GLY A 337 -32.21 39.87 -6.64
CA GLY A 337 -33.39 39.02 -6.49
C GLY A 337 -33.08 37.59 -6.03
N LEU A 338 -31.84 37.28 -5.66
CA LEU A 338 -31.44 35.96 -5.17
C LEU A 338 -31.86 35.75 -3.71
N LYS A 339 -32.28 34.53 -3.39
CA LYS A 339 -32.45 34.09 -1.99
C LYS A 339 -31.11 33.73 -1.37
N VAL A 340 -30.83 34.25 -0.19
CA VAL A 340 -29.58 34.02 0.53
C VAL A 340 -29.84 33.12 1.73
N TYR A 341 -29.19 31.96 1.77
CA TYR A 341 -29.27 31.02 2.88
C TYR A 341 -27.92 30.91 3.58
N CYS A 342 -27.89 31.04 4.90
CA CYS A 342 -26.71 30.73 5.70
C CYS A 342 -26.69 29.25 6.06
N MET A 343 -25.56 28.59 5.83
CA MET A 343 -25.35 27.23 6.31
C MET A 343 -24.76 27.28 7.71
N GLU A 344 -25.59 27.03 8.72
CA GLU A 344 -25.19 27.08 10.12
C GLU A 344 -26.07 26.16 10.96
N THR A 345 -25.55 25.72 12.11
CA THR A 345 -26.31 24.94 13.08
C THR A 345 -26.83 25.85 14.20
N THR A 346 -28.13 26.15 14.15
CA THR A 346 -28.83 26.95 15.16
C THR A 346 -30.13 26.27 15.55
N ASP A 347 -30.69 26.60 16.72
CA ASP A 347 -31.94 25.97 17.20
C ASP A 347 -33.13 26.20 16.26
N ASP A 348 -33.12 27.31 15.51
CA ASP A 348 -34.16 27.70 14.55
C ASP A 348 -33.80 27.35 13.09
N ALA A 349 -32.69 26.65 12.85
CA ALA A 349 -32.26 26.30 11.51
C ALA A 349 -33.23 25.30 10.85
N VAL A 350 -33.53 25.52 9.58
CA VAL A 350 -34.37 24.62 8.80
C VAL A 350 -33.48 23.54 8.18
N SER A 351 -33.81 22.26 8.38
CA SER A 351 -33.14 21.18 7.66
C SER A 351 -33.19 21.41 6.15
N TYR A 352 -32.03 21.36 5.49
CA TYR A 352 -31.91 21.53 4.04
C TYR A 352 -32.81 20.58 3.24
N ALA A 353 -33.11 19.40 3.81
CA ALA A 353 -33.95 18.37 3.19
C ALA A 353 -35.45 18.75 3.16
N ASN A 354 -35.87 19.72 3.97
CA ASN A 354 -37.25 20.21 4.05
C ASN A 354 -37.44 21.55 3.33
N LEU A 355 -36.43 22.02 2.61
CA LEU A 355 -36.46 23.29 1.89
C LEU A 355 -36.53 23.05 0.39
N ASP A 356 -37.46 23.74 -0.28
CA ASP A 356 -37.52 23.82 -1.73
C ASP A 356 -36.59 24.96 -2.22
N PHE A 357 -35.51 24.61 -2.90
CA PHE A 357 -34.55 25.59 -3.41
C PHE A 357 -35.09 26.32 -4.66
N PRO A 358 -35.02 27.66 -4.70
CA PRO A 358 -35.61 28.46 -5.78
C PRO A 358 -34.93 28.19 -7.12
N LEU A 359 -35.73 27.96 -8.17
CA LEU A 359 -35.25 27.69 -9.53
C LEU A 359 -34.54 28.90 -10.15
N GLU A 360 -34.90 30.11 -9.72
CA GLU A 360 -34.32 31.37 -10.19
C GLU A 360 -32.88 31.58 -9.69
N GLY A 361 -32.48 30.84 -8.64
CA GLY A 361 -31.13 30.88 -8.09
C GLY A 361 -31.07 31.17 -6.61
N MET A 362 -29.94 30.81 -6.01
CA MET A 362 -29.68 30.99 -4.59
C MET A 362 -28.23 31.36 -4.31
N ALA A 363 -28.01 31.98 -3.15
CA ALA A 363 -26.71 32.16 -2.54
C ALA A 363 -26.59 31.31 -1.28
N LEU A 364 -25.51 30.55 -1.15
CA LEU A 364 -25.17 29.79 0.05
C LEU A 364 -24.01 30.48 0.76
N VAL A 365 -24.23 30.94 1.99
CA VAL A 365 -23.20 31.52 2.85
C VAL A 365 -22.60 30.43 3.72
N LEU A 366 -21.28 30.27 3.66
CA LEU A 366 -20.51 29.28 4.40
C LEU A 366 -19.60 30.02 5.40
N GLY A 367 -19.74 29.67 6.67
CA GLY A 367 -19.06 30.33 7.78
C GLY A 367 -17.62 29.89 8.00
N ASN A 368 -16.96 30.59 8.93
CA ASN A 368 -15.65 30.24 9.43
C ASN A 368 -15.67 28.87 10.12
N GLU A 369 -14.58 28.09 10.00
CA GLU A 369 -14.53 26.72 10.51
C GLU A 369 -14.62 26.59 12.04
N GLU A 370 -14.26 27.64 12.79
CA GLU A 370 -14.26 27.65 14.25
C GLU A 370 -15.48 28.37 14.83
N ILE A 371 -15.88 29.49 14.22
CA ILE A 371 -16.90 30.40 14.79
C ILE A 371 -18.20 30.47 13.99
N GLY A 372 -18.27 29.81 12.83
CA GLY A 372 -19.48 29.80 12.00
C GLY A 372 -19.67 31.09 11.19
N VAL A 373 -20.90 31.30 10.74
CA VAL A 373 -21.34 32.51 10.02
C VAL A 373 -21.53 33.67 11.01
N ASP A 374 -21.13 34.88 10.63
CA ASP A 374 -21.33 36.07 11.46
C ASP A 374 -22.82 36.32 11.74
N VAL A 375 -23.17 36.69 12.98
CA VAL A 375 -24.56 36.89 13.40
C VAL A 375 -25.28 37.94 12.55
N ALA A 376 -24.62 39.04 12.21
CA ALA A 376 -25.23 40.08 11.39
C ALA A 376 -25.52 39.57 9.96
N VAL A 377 -24.70 38.64 9.46
CA VAL A 377 -24.91 38.00 8.16
C VAL A 377 -26.11 37.03 8.21
N MET A 378 -26.24 36.26 9.29
CA MET A 378 -27.42 35.41 9.51
C MET A 378 -28.71 36.22 9.62
N GLU A 379 -28.69 37.35 10.32
CA GLU A 379 -29.84 38.25 10.44
C GLU A 379 -30.22 38.91 9.10
N ALA A 380 -29.24 39.14 8.20
CA ALA A 380 -29.47 39.73 6.89
C ALA A 380 -29.93 38.70 5.82
N ALA A 381 -29.70 37.40 6.07
CA ALA A 381 -30.07 36.32 5.17
C ALA A 381 -31.60 36.12 5.10
N ASP A 382 -32.06 35.35 4.10
CA ASP A 382 -33.46 34.97 3.97
C ASP A 382 -33.82 33.72 4.81
N GLY A 383 -32.81 32.97 5.25
CA GLY A 383 -32.97 31.84 6.16
C GLY A 383 -31.65 31.22 6.58
N VAL A 384 -31.69 30.44 7.66
CA VAL A 384 -30.59 29.59 8.11
C VAL A 384 -30.97 28.15 7.84
N ILE A 385 -30.08 27.42 7.18
CA ILE A 385 -30.26 26.01 6.85
C ILE A 385 -29.19 25.15 7.50
N GLU A 386 -29.58 23.96 7.93
CA GLU A 386 -28.67 23.00 8.54
C GLU A 386 -28.69 21.63 7.85
N ILE A 387 -27.64 20.84 8.08
CA ILE A 387 -27.60 19.42 7.75
C ILE A 387 -27.77 18.63 9.05
N PRO A 388 -28.89 17.90 9.23
CA PRO A 388 -29.11 17.11 10.43
C PRO A 388 -27.96 16.13 10.68
N CYS A 389 -27.34 16.23 11.86
CA CYS A 389 -26.22 15.38 12.28
C CYS A 389 -26.70 14.39 13.36
N PHE A 390 -26.45 13.10 13.15
CA PHE A 390 -26.96 12.03 14.03
C PHE A 390 -25.91 11.44 14.99
N GLY A 391 -24.69 12.00 15.00
CA GLY A 391 -23.58 11.55 15.83
C GLY A 391 -23.32 12.47 17.02
N SER A 392 -22.19 12.25 17.69
CA SER A 392 -21.74 13.13 18.79
C SER A 392 -21.20 14.49 18.34
N LYS A 393 -21.00 14.67 17.02
CA LYS A 393 -20.57 15.93 16.42
C LYS A 393 -21.80 16.61 15.81
N ASN A 394 -21.91 17.91 16.04
CA ASN A 394 -23.01 18.76 15.58
C ASN A 394 -22.70 19.48 14.26
N SER A 395 -21.56 19.21 13.63
CA SER A 395 -21.16 19.86 12.39
C SER A 395 -20.36 18.94 11.47
N LEU A 396 -20.36 19.28 10.18
CA LEU A 396 -19.54 18.66 9.14
C LEU A 396 -18.40 19.60 8.75
N ASN A 397 -17.40 19.06 8.04
CA ASN A 397 -16.45 19.91 7.32
C ASN A 397 -17.22 20.82 6.34
N VAL A 398 -16.86 22.10 6.29
CA VAL A 398 -17.52 23.12 5.47
C VAL A 398 -17.62 22.74 3.99
N CYS A 399 -16.60 22.09 3.42
CA CYS A 399 -16.62 21.65 2.04
C CYS A 399 -17.65 20.55 1.83
N SER A 400 -17.70 19.57 2.74
CA SER A 400 -18.70 18.48 2.69
C SER A 400 -20.11 19.03 2.82
N ALA A 401 -20.33 19.99 3.72
CA ALA A 401 -21.62 20.64 3.89
C ALA A 401 -22.05 21.35 2.60
N ALA A 402 -21.15 22.16 2.02
CA ALA A 402 -21.38 22.83 0.76
C ALA A 402 -21.72 21.84 -0.37
N SER A 403 -20.97 20.74 -0.51
CA SER A 403 -21.24 19.71 -1.53
C SER A 403 -22.65 19.10 -1.38
N ILE A 404 -23.07 18.78 -0.16
CA ILE A 404 -24.38 18.16 0.09
C ILE A 404 -25.50 19.09 -0.37
N VAL A 405 -25.48 20.35 0.05
CA VAL A 405 -26.56 21.30 -0.26
C VAL A 405 -26.55 21.70 -1.73
N MET A 406 -25.38 21.92 -2.33
CA MET A 406 -25.28 22.23 -3.77
C MET A 406 -25.88 21.12 -4.62
N PHE A 407 -25.50 19.85 -4.39
CA PHE A 407 -25.99 18.75 -5.19
C PHE A 407 -27.45 18.38 -4.88
N GLU A 408 -27.95 18.70 -3.68
CA GLU A 408 -29.39 18.61 -3.39
C GLU A 408 -30.19 19.64 -4.19
N ALA A 409 -29.75 20.90 -4.27
CA ALA A 409 -30.41 21.88 -5.12
C ALA A 409 -30.43 21.45 -6.59
N LEU A 410 -29.30 20.94 -7.11
CA LEU A 410 -29.24 20.39 -8.48
C LEU A 410 -30.17 19.19 -8.68
N ARG A 411 -30.37 18.36 -7.65
CA ARG A 411 -31.32 17.25 -7.68
C ARG A 411 -32.75 17.78 -7.79
N GLN A 412 -33.12 18.76 -6.97
CA GLN A 412 -34.45 19.38 -6.99
C GLN A 412 -34.74 20.06 -8.34
N TRP A 413 -33.73 20.67 -8.96
CA TRP A 413 -33.85 21.33 -10.26
C TRP A 413 -33.84 20.38 -11.47
N GLY A 414 -33.66 19.07 -11.25
CA GLY A 414 -33.61 18.07 -12.31
C GLY A 414 -32.31 18.03 -13.12
N SER A 415 -31.32 18.86 -12.78
CA SER A 415 -30.03 18.99 -13.48
C SER A 415 -29.17 17.72 -13.49
N LEU A 416 -29.42 16.79 -12.55
CA LEU A 416 -28.66 15.54 -12.45
C LEU A 416 -29.05 14.49 -13.50
N THR A 417 -30.18 14.68 -14.20
CA THR A 417 -30.67 13.74 -15.22
C THR A 417 -30.14 14.03 -16.62
N THR A 418 -29.62 15.24 -16.85
CA THR A 418 -29.03 15.70 -18.11
C THR A 418 -27.54 15.33 -18.19
N VAL A 419 -27.24 14.03 -18.21
CA VAL A 419 -25.92 13.57 -18.65
C VAL A 419 -25.84 13.73 -20.17
N SER A 420 -25.35 14.89 -20.61
CA SER A 420 -25.07 15.17 -22.02
C SER A 420 -24.00 14.22 -22.56
N GLY A 421 -24.42 13.29 -23.42
CA GLY A 421 -23.70 12.87 -24.63
C GLY A 421 -22.28 12.31 -24.49
N SER A 422 -22.16 11.08 -23.98
CA SER A 422 -21.22 10.03 -24.49
C SER A 422 -21.40 8.68 -23.80
N ALA A 423 -22.47 8.49 -23.02
CA ALA A 423 -22.84 7.18 -22.52
C ALA A 423 -23.32 6.32 -23.70
N SER A 424 -22.37 5.68 -24.38
CA SER A 424 -22.59 4.33 -24.92
C SER A 424 -23.47 3.60 -23.91
N GLN A 425 -24.61 3.10 -24.39
CA GLN A 425 -25.64 2.40 -23.65
C GLN A 425 -25.03 1.56 -22.52
N ARG A 426 -24.91 2.12 -21.31
CA ARG A 426 -24.75 1.30 -20.11
C ARG A 426 -26.14 0.79 -19.82
N THR A 427 -26.49 -0.29 -20.51
CA THR A 427 -27.60 -1.14 -20.13
C THR A 427 -27.45 -1.43 -18.64
N THR A 428 -28.51 -1.20 -17.88
CA THR A 428 -28.64 -1.49 -16.46
C THR A 428 -28.53 -3.00 -16.13
N ALA A 429 -28.11 -3.82 -17.11
CA ALA A 429 -27.93 -5.26 -16.98
C ALA A 429 -26.65 -5.68 -16.21
N GLY A 430 -25.73 -4.76 -15.92
CA GLY A 430 -24.40 -5.09 -15.41
C GLY A 430 -24.22 -5.16 -13.88
N ILE A 431 -25.20 -4.77 -13.06
CA ILE A 431 -25.01 -4.74 -11.59
C ILE A 431 -25.13 -6.14 -10.96
N ASN A 432 -25.78 -7.10 -11.65
CA ASN A 432 -26.03 -8.45 -11.12
C ASN A 432 -25.41 -9.59 -11.96
N ALA A 433 -24.50 -9.32 -12.89
CA ALA A 433 -23.84 -10.39 -13.64
C ALA A 433 -22.70 -10.99 -12.80
N PRO A 434 -22.67 -12.31 -12.54
CA PRO A 434 -21.52 -12.95 -11.89
C PRO A 434 -20.27 -12.77 -12.77
N PRO A 435 -19.06 -12.73 -12.16
CA PRO A 435 -17.83 -12.58 -12.92
C PRO A 435 -17.67 -13.75 -13.91
N PRO A 436 -17.12 -13.49 -15.12
CA PRO A 436 -16.96 -14.54 -16.12
C PRO A 436 -16.04 -15.66 -15.60
N GLU A 437 -16.43 -16.91 -15.90
CA GLU A 437 -15.76 -18.16 -15.51
C GLU A 437 -14.30 -18.26 -15.97
#